data_AF-S0E2E4-F1
#
_entry.id   AF-S0E2E4-F1
#
_cell.length_a   1.000
_cell.length_b   1.000
_cell.length_c   1.000
_cell.angle_alpha   90.00
_cell.angle_beta   90.00
_cell.angle_gamma   90.00
#
_symmetry.space_group_name_H-M   'P 1'
#
loop_
_entity.id
_entity.type
_entity.pdbx_description
1 polymer ?
#
loop_
_entity_poly.entity_id
_entity_poly.type
_entity_poly.pdbx_seq_one_letter_code
_entity_poly.pdbx_strand_id
1 'polypeptide(L)'
;MSRNILITGAAGYIGGSIVVDLLSKHPEITKDQIVAATSGLSAFYANSGWSCSVNKDTDAVFETEKGVADSYPVRKTDVMVIEHAQAQGVTPFAVVPSIVYGRGTGAWNQLSVMIPGLTRASLKLEKVYKLDENISLQAVHISDLTALYCRIIHAVLNHEEIPSGKEEYYFAVAHDMDMWEFQDHLAAAMKARGLVTSDKPEVYPSNEFDADSIDVPLEFLEDLYKSGGHFTATRPQSVGWKPQWDSERFLKNLDGEIEDVLELGKAKSSLIGTLFAAVGRAR
;
A
#
# COMPACT_ATOMS: atom_id res chain seq x y z
N MET A 1 -16.22 26.59 -13.50
CA MET A 1 -16.87 25.31 -13.15
C MET A 1 -16.15 24.75 -11.94
N SER A 2 -16.84 24.51 -10.83
CA SER A 2 -16.28 23.79 -9.68
C SER A 2 -16.00 22.34 -10.09
N ARG A 3 -14.74 21.91 -10.05
CA ARG A 3 -14.41 20.48 -10.20
C ARG A 3 -14.58 19.81 -8.84
N ASN A 4 -15.25 18.67 -8.85
CA ASN A 4 -15.20 17.71 -7.75
C ASN A 4 -14.02 16.78 -8.06
N ILE A 5 -13.17 16.52 -7.09
CA ILE A 5 -11.94 15.75 -7.22
C ILE A 5 -12.18 14.41 -6.52
N LEU A 6 -12.08 13.30 -7.25
CA LEU A 6 -12.10 11.96 -6.66
C LEU A 6 -10.72 11.31 -6.75
N ILE A 7 -10.06 11.15 -5.60
CA ILE A 7 -8.76 10.50 -5.50
C ILE A 7 -8.91 9.17 -4.77
N THR A 8 -8.58 8.07 -5.44
CA THR A 8 -8.70 6.73 -4.83
C THR A 8 -7.34 6.11 -4.50
N GLY A 9 -7.24 5.41 -3.36
CA GLY A 9 -6.10 4.58 -2.98
C GLY A 9 -6.18 3.96 -1.58
N ALA A 10 -5.72 2.73 -1.45
CA ALA A 10 -5.74 1.88 -0.29
C ALA A 10 -4.45 2.10 0.47
N ALA A 11 -4.46 3.17 1.23
CA ALA A 11 -3.88 3.08 2.54
C ALA A 11 -4.85 3.79 3.47
N GLY A 12 -5.46 3.06 4.41
CA GLY A 12 -6.09 3.66 5.59
C GLY A 12 -5.13 4.54 6.43
N TYR A 13 -3.90 4.69 5.93
CA TYR A 13 -2.80 5.53 6.32
C TYR A 13 -2.83 6.96 5.79
N ILE A 14 -3.45 7.19 4.64
CA ILE A 14 -3.33 8.44 3.86
C ILE A 14 -4.53 9.37 4.06
N GLY A 15 -5.70 8.78 4.33
CA GLY A 15 -6.99 9.47 4.21
C GLY A 15 -7.20 10.69 5.11
N GLY A 16 -6.39 10.89 6.15
CA GLY A 16 -6.48 12.06 7.03
C GLY A 16 -5.52 13.19 6.66
N SER A 17 -4.23 12.90 6.50
CA SER A 17 -3.19 13.93 6.36
C SER A 17 -3.23 14.64 5.01
N ILE A 18 -3.50 13.93 3.91
CA ILE A 18 -3.56 14.56 2.58
C ILE A 18 -4.75 15.51 2.48
N VAL A 19 -5.91 15.11 3.01
CA VAL A 19 -7.10 15.97 3.03
C VAL A 19 -6.85 17.19 3.93
N VAL A 20 -6.20 17.02 5.08
CA VAL A 20 -5.85 18.13 5.98
C VAL A 20 -4.83 19.08 5.36
N ASP A 21 -3.73 18.57 4.79
CA ASP A 21 -2.72 19.39 4.11
C ASP A 21 -3.32 20.14 2.93
N LEU A 22 -4.18 19.47 2.15
CA LEU A 22 -4.89 20.06 1.03
C LEU A 22 -5.80 21.21 1.49
N LEU A 23 -6.67 20.97 2.47
CA LEU A 23 -7.57 21.99 3.01
C LEU A 23 -6.80 23.15 3.69
N SER A 24 -5.62 22.89 4.24
CA SER A 24 -4.78 23.92 4.88
C SER A 24 -4.12 24.87 3.88
N LYS A 25 -3.73 24.35 2.70
CA LYS A 25 -3.04 25.12 1.66
C LYS A 25 -4.00 25.74 0.66
N HIS A 26 -5.22 25.22 0.57
CA HIS A 26 -6.25 25.60 -0.40
C HIS A 26 -7.61 25.81 0.29
N PRO A 27 -7.78 26.90 1.06
CA PRO A 27 -9.02 27.19 1.80
C PRO A 27 -10.24 27.45 0.89
N GLU A 28 -10.03 27.66 -0.40
CA GLU A 28 -11.06 27.75 -1.43
C GLU A 28 -11.73 26.40 -1.76
N ILE A 29 -11.11 25.28 -1.40
CA ILE A 29 -11.66 23.94 -1.61
C ILE A 29 -12.59 23.61 -0.45
N THR A 30 -13.86 23.35 -0.77
CA THR A 30 -14.81 22.86 0.22
C THR A 30 -14.76 21.34 0.30
N LYS A 31 -15.00 20.78 1.51
CA LYS A 31 -15.05 19.34 1.77
C LYS A 31 -15.95 18.55 0.80
N ASP A 32 -16.96 19.22 0.22
CA ASP A 32 -17.94 18.62 -0.68
C ASP A 32 -17.39 18.45 -2.12
N GLN A 33 -16.19 18.99 -2.39
CA GLN A 33 -15.49 18.90 -3.67
C GLN A 33 -14.38 17.84 -3.67
N ILE A 34 -14.19 17.09 -2.59
CA ILE A 34 -13.21 16.02 -2.49
C ILE A 34 -13.94 14.74 -2.13
N VAL A 35 -13.89 13.75 -3.01
CA VAL A 35 -14.28 12.38 -2.70
C VAL A 35 -12.99 11.57 -2.71
N ALA A 36 -12.82 10.63 -1.78
CA ALA A 36 -11.70 9.70 -1.83
C ALA A 36 -12.23 8.28 -1.72
N ALA A 37 -11.76 7.38 -2.58
CA ALA A 37 -12.03 5.94 -2.43
C ALA A 37 -10.72 5.16 -2.30
N THR A 38 -10.74 3.83 -2.30
CA THR A 38 -9.60 3.04 -1.83
C THR A 38 -9.30 1.85 -2.74
N SER A 39 -8.17 1.88 -3.48
CA SER A 39 -7.62 0.78 -4.32
C SER A 39 -6.22 0.34 -3.85
N GLY A 40 -5.86 -0.94 -3.84
CA GLY A 40 -4.51 -1.40 -3.41
C GLY A 40 -3.88 -2.38 -4.40
N LEU A 41 -2.55 -2.38 -4.53
CA LEU A 41 -1.87 -3.21 -5.55
C LEU A 41 -2.12 -4.71 -5.39
N SER A 42 -2.47 -5.19 -4.19
CA SER A 42 -2.84 -6.59 -3.95
C SER A 42 -4.06 -7.06 -4.77
N ALA A 43 -4.92 -6.15 -5.20
CA ALA A 43 -6.05 -6.43 -6.08
C ALA A 43 -5.62 -6.85 -7.50
N PHE A 44 -4.35 -6.65 -7.84
CA PHE A 44 -3.79 -6.87 -9.17
C PHE A 44 -2.76 -8.02 -9.21
N TYR A 45 -2.62 -8.81 -8.13
CA TYR A 45 -1.72 -9.96 -8.12
C TYR A 45 -2.37 -11.22 -8.75
N ALA A 46 -1.53 -12.11 -9.29
CA ALA A 46 -2.01 -13.30 -10.00
C ALA A 46 -2.84 -14.24 -9.10
N ASN A 47 -2.43 -14.39 -7.84
CA ASN A 47 -3.13 -15.19 -6.83
C ASN A 47 -4.50 -14.61 -6.45
N SER A 48 -4.72 -13.30 -6.60
CA SER A 48 -6.05 -12.69 -6.46
C SER A 48 -6.90 -12.81 -7.74
N GLY A 49 -6.45 -13.59 -8.73
CA GLY A 49 -7.17 -13.82 -9.99
C GLY A 49 -6.97 -12.68 -11.00
N TRP A 50 -5.85 -11.95 -10.93
CA TRP A 50 -5.47 -10.96 -11.93
C TRP A 50 -4.73 -11.58 -13.12
N SER A 51 -4.84 -10.96 -14.30
CA SER A 51 -4.06 -11.39 -15.47
C SER A 51 -2.64 -10.86 -15.43
N CYS A 52 -1.65 -11.76 -15.43
CA CYS A 52 -0.22 -11.38 -15.51
C CYS A 52 0.14 -10.59 -16.79
N SER A 53 -0.73 -10.59 -17.82
CA SER A 53 -0.52 -9.84 -19.06
C SER A 53 -0.78 -8.33 -18.93
N VAL A 54 -1.38 -7.88 -17.82
CA VAL A 54 -1.72 -6.48 -17.56
C VAL A 54 -0.91 -6.04 -16.36
N ASN A 55 0.26 -5.49 -16.63
CA ASN A 55 1.24 -5.16 -15.58
C ASN A 55 1.81 -3.74 -15.72
N LYS A 56 1.41 -2.99 -16.74
CA LYS A 56 1.73 -1.56 -16.86
C LYS A 56 0.51 -0.73 -16.51
N ASP A 57 0.75 0.40 -15.87
CA ASP A 57 -0.32 1.38 -15.61
C ASP A 57 -0.88 2.03 -16.88
N THR A 58 -0.26 1.79 -18.03
CA THR A 58 -0.72 2.20 -19.36
C THR A 58 -1.48 1.10 -20.13
N ASP A 59 -1.59 -0.11 -19.57
CA ASP A 59 -2.36 -1.19 -20.19
C ASP A 59 -3.88 -0.95 -20.00
N ALA A 60 -4.72 -1.85 -20.51
CA ALA A 60 -6.17 -1.80 -20.33
C ALA A 60 -6.60 -2.23 -18.91
N VAL A 61 -6.10 -1.52 -17.88
CA VAL A 61 -6.29 -1.86 -16.46
C VAL A 61 -7.76 -1.84 -16.08
N PHE A 62 -8.51 -0.78 -16.41
CA PHE A 62 -9.93 -0.66 -16.07
C PHE A 62 -10.79 -1.77 -16.67
N GLU A 63 -10.67 -2.03 -17.97
CA GLU A 63 -11.48 -3.05 -18.63
C GLU A 63 -11.13 -4.46 -18.14
N THR A 64 -9.86 -4.71 -17.83
CA THR A 64 -9.43 -5.95 -17.17
C THR A 64 -10.05 -6.06 -15.79
N GLU A 65 -9.88 -5.04 -14.95
CA GLU A 65 -10.42 -4.98 -13.59
C GLU A 65 -11.92 -5.19 -13.54
N LYS A 66 -12.66 -4.54 -14.43
CA LYS A 66 -14.10 -4.70 -14.60
C LYS A 66 -14.49 -6.13 -14.98
N GLY A 67 -13.74 -6.78 -15.86
CA GLY A 67 -13.99 -8.16 -16.27
C GLY A 67 -13.84 -9.18 -15.15
N VAL A 68 -13.05 -8.87 -14.12
CA VAL A 68 -12.78 -9.74 -12.96
C VAL A 68 -13.18 -9.10 -11.62
N ALA A 69 -14.04 -8.08 -11.64
CA ALA A 69 -14.38 -7.27 -10.48
C ALA A 69 -14.90 -8.08 -9.28
N ASP A 70 -15.76 -9.07 -9.53
CA ASP A 70 -16.36 -9.90 -8.48
C ASP A 70 -15.38 -10.92 -7.84
N SER A 71 -14.18 -11.09 -8.42
CA SER A 71 -13.19 -12.02 -7.85
C SER A 71 -12.29 -11.41 -6.78
N TYR A 72 -12.34 -10.08 -6.55
CA TYR A 72 -11.68 -9.48 -5.39
C TYR A 72 -12.40 -8.20 -4.93
N PRO A 73 -12.72 -8.02 -3.62
CA PRO A 73 -13.55 -6.91 -3.15
C PRO A 73 -13.04 -5.50 -3.49
N VAL A 74 -11.71 -5.33 -3.53
CA VAL A 74 -11.09 -4.05 -3.88
C VAL A 74 -11.42 -3.68 -5.33
N ARG A 75 -11.28 -4.60 -6.28
CA ARG A 75 -11.61 -4.37 -7.70
C ARG A 75 -13.06 -3.95 -7.91
N LYS A 76 -13.98 -4.65 -7.23
CA LYS A 76 -15.41 -4.30 -7.25
C LYS A 76 -15.66 -2.87 -6.78
N THR A 77 -14.96 -2.46 -5.73
CA THR A 77 -15.06 -1.10 -5.18
C THR A 77 -14.49 -0.08 -6.16
N ASP A 78 -13.32 -0.35 -6.72
CA ASP A 78 -12.63 0.55 -7.66
C ASP A 78 -13.48 0.79 -8.91
N VAL A 79 -13.99 -0.28 -9.52
CA VAL A 79 -14.88 -0.19 -10.69
C VAL A 79 -16.14 0.60 -10.36
N MET A 80 -16.82 0.28 -9.25
CA MET A 80 -18.04 0.98 -8.82
C MET A 80 -17.79 2.49 -8.65
N VAL A 81 -16.67 2.85 -8.01
CA VAL A 81 -16.31 4.24 -7.75
C VAL A 81 -16.00 4.99 -9.04
N ILE A 82 -15.20 4.39 -9.93
CA ILE A 82 -14.83 4.99 -11.21
C ILE A 82 -16.08 5.20 -12.09
N GLU A 83 -16.94 4.19 -12.20
CA GLU A 83 -18.19 4.28 -12.96
C GLU A 83 -19.15 5.33 -12.37
N HIS A 84 -19.27 5.37 -11.04
CA HIS A 84 -20.11 6.37 -10.37
C HIS A 84 -19.57 7.79 -10.59
N ALA A 85 -18.26 8.01 -10.45
CA ALA A 85 -17.63 9.30 -10.70
C ALA A 85 -17.94 9.79 -12.11
N GLN A 86 -17.74 8.92 -13.11
CA GLN A 86 -18.02 9.23 -14.50
C GLN A 86 -19.51 9.56 -14.73
N ALA A 87 -20.42 8.80 -14.13
CA ALA A 87 -21.86 9.06 -14.21
C ALA A 87 -22.27 10.41 -13.60
N GLN A 88 -21.51 10.91 -12.63
CA GLN A 88 -21.69 12.22 -12.00
C GLN A 88 -20.91 13.36 -12.69
N GLY A 89 -20.23 13.09 -13.80
CA GLY A 89 -19.37 14.07 -14.47
C GLY A 89 -18.13 14.47 -13.67
N VAL A 90 -17.73 13.63 -12.71
CA VAL A 90 -16.52 13.77 -11.90
C VAL A 90 -15.38 13.04 -12.58
N THR A 91 -14.21 13.68 -12.70
CA THR A 91 -13.01 13.06 -13.26
C THR A 91 -12.31 12.22 -12.18
N PRO A 92 -12.23 10.88 -12.34
CA PRO A 92 -11.51 10.03 -11.39
C PRO A 92 -9.99 10.07 -11.64
N PHE A 93 -9.23 9.91 -10.56
CA PHE A 93 -7.81 9.58 -10.55
C PHE A 93 -7.60 8.32 -9.71
N ALA A 94 -7.19 7.22 -10.35
CA ALA A 94 -6.92 5.96 -9.68
C ALA A 94 -5.44 5.87 -9.29
N VAL A 95 -5.12 5.99 -8.00
CA VAL A 95 -3.76 5.78 -7.49
C VAL A 95 -3.69 4.42 -6.81
N VAL A 96 -2.82 3.56 -7.31
CA VAL A 96 -2.66 2.18 -6.82
C VAL A 96 -1.34 2.09 -6.05
N PRO A 97 -1.37 2.19 -4.71
CA PRO A 97 -0.18 2.03 -3.89
C PRO A 97 0.31 0.58 -3.87
N SER A 98 1.62 0.42 -4.04
CA SER A 98 2.36 -0.81 -3.74
C SER A 98 2.52 -1.00 -2.22
N ILE A 99 3.46 -1.84 -1.77
CA ILE A 99 3.70 -2.00 -0.32
C ILE A 99 4.16 -0.67 0.28
N VAL A 100 3.28 -0.08 1.09
CA VAL A 100 3.55 1.20 1.76
C VAL A 100 4.33 0.96 3.05
N TYR A 101 5.43 1.68 3.22
CA TYR A 101 6.23 1.70 4.45
C TYR A 101 6.56 3.14 4.89
N GLY A 102 7.21 3.28 6.04
CA GLY A 102 7.62 4.55 6.64
C GLY A 102 6.57 5.11 7.58
N ARG A 103 7.01 5.89 8.58
CA ARG A 103 6.14 6.55 9.55
C ARG A 103 5.24 7.63 8.94
N GLY A 104 3.97 7.56 9.29
CA GLY A 104 2.94 8.49 8.83
C GLY A 104 2.90 9.72 9.72
N THR A 105 2.62 10.86 9.12
CA THR A 105 2.43 12.14 9.83
C THR A 105 0.96 12.42 10.17
N GLY A 106 0.04 11.52 9.79
CA GLY A 106 -1.39 11.65 10.06
C GLY A 106 -1.74 11.45 11.54
N ALA A 107 -2.83 12.08 11.98
CA ALA A 107 -3.28 12.05 13.39
C ALA A 107 -3.82 10.69 13.86
N TRP A 108 -4.10 9.76 12.95
CA TRP A 108 -4.71 8.47 13.27
C TRP A 108 -3.72 7.32 13.13
N ASN A 109 -3.61 6.72 11.95
CA ASN A 109 -2.71 5.60 11.70
C ASN A 109 -1.33 6.12 11.28
N GLN A 110 -0.29 5.71 12.01
CA GLN A 110 1.11 6.12 11.80
C GLN A 110 2.07 4.93 11.58
N LEU A 111 1.50 3.71 11.49
CA LEU A 111 2.20 2.51 11.04
C LEU A 111 1.54 1.92 9.78
N SER A 112 2.34 1.35 8.89
CA SER A 112 1.86 0.48 7.82
C SER A 112 1.41 -0.89 8.37
N VAL A 113 1.14 -1.87 7.50
CA VAL A 113 0.62 -3.18 7.93
C VAL A 113 1.72 -4.24 7.94
N MET A 114 2.42 -4.42 6.82
CA MET A 114 3.31 -5.55 6.60
C MET A 114 4.55 -5.54 7.53
N ILE A 115 5.37 -4.50 7.42
CA ILE A 115 6.61 -4.40 8.21
C ILE A 115 6.32 -4.35 9.72
N PRO A 116 5.30 -3.60 10.19
CA PRO A 116 4.88 -3.65 11.59
C PRO A 116 4.36 -5.02 12.04
N GLY A 117 3.65 -5.74 11.17
CA GLY A 117 3.21 -7.12 11.42
C GLY A 117 4.40 -8.06 11.66
N LEU A 118 5.36 -8.06 10.74
CA LEU A 118 6.58 -8.89 10.81
C LEU A 118 7.48 -8.52 11.99
N THR A 119 7.62 -7.22 12.28
CA THR A 119 8.40 -6.74 13.44
C THR A 119 7.77 -7.19 14.75
N ARG A 120 6.45 -7.05 14.88
CA ARG A 120 5.73 -7.52 16.07
C ARG A 120 5.78 -9.04 16.25
N ALA A 121 5.65 -9.80 15.16
CA ALA A 121 5.80 -11.25 15.18
C ALA A 121 7.19 -11.62 15.70
N SER A 122 8.22 -10.93 15.20
CA SER A 122 9.61 -11.16 15.59
C SER A 122 9.87 -10.83 17.07
N LEU A 123 9.27 -9.76 17.58
CA LEU A 123 9.31 -9.42 19.02
C LEU A 123 8.65 -10.50 19.87
N LYS A 124 7.47 -10.98 19.48
CA LYS A 124 6.72 -12.02 20.21
C LYS A 124 7.47 -13.35 20.24
N LEU A 125 8.17 -13.68 19.16
CA LEU A 125 8.89 -14.94 18.98
C LEU A 125 10.37 -14.85 19.43
N GLU A 126 10.85 -13.66 19.79
CA GLU A 126 12.27 -13.36 20.08
C GLU A 126 13.23 -13.82 18.96
N LYS A 127 12.70 -13.86 17.72
CA LYS A 127 13.37 -14.39 16.54
C LYS A 127 12.68 -13.87 15.28
N VAL A 128 13.48 -13.54 14.26
CA VAL A 128 12.97 -13.22 12.92
C VAL A 128 12.77 -14.50 12.11
N TYR A 129 11.67 -14.57 11.39
CA TYR A 129 11.40 -15.64 10.44
C TYR A 129 11.40 -15.10 9.01
N LYS A 130 11.73 -15.98 8.06
CA LYS A 130 11.71 -15.72 6.63
C LYS A 130 10.82 -16.67 5.86
N LEU A 131 10.41 -16.22 4.68
CA LEU A 131 9.64 -17.02 3.74
C LEU A 131 10.46 -18.22 3.26
N ASP A 132 9.78 -19.33 2.99
CA ASP A 132 10.35 -20.56 2.43
C ASP A 132 10.85 -20.38 1.00
N GLU A 133 10.19 -19.50 0.24
CA GLU A 133 10.61 -19.07 -1.09
C GLU A 133 10.89 -17.56 -1.09
N ASN A 134 11.94 -17.14 -1.80
CA ASN A 134 12.20 -15.71 -1.96
C ASN A 134 11.22 -15.11 -2.96
N ILE A 135 10.64 -13.98 -2.59
CA ILE A 135 9.77 -13.20 -3.46
C ILE A 135 10.28 -11.76 -3.52
N SER A 136 10.07 -11.13 -4.67
CA SER A 136 10.29 -9.69 -4.84
C SER A 136 8.93 -9.00 -4.80
N LEU A 137 8.78 -8.07 -3.86
CA LEU A 137 7.62 -7.19 -3.75
C LEU A 137 7.96 -5.82 -4.32
N GLN A 138 6.96 -5.05 -4.69
CA GLN A 138 7.13 -3.64 -5.05
C GLN A 138 6.70 -2.75 -3.89
N ALA A 139 7.44 -1.69 -3.65
CA ALA A 139 7.27 -0.85 -2.48
C ALA A 139 7.34 0.64 -2.79
N VAL A 140 6.76 1.43 -1.87
CA VAL A 140 6.77 2.89 -1.90
C VAL A 140 6.78 3.42 -0.47
N HIS A 141 7.70 4.33 -0.18
CA HIS A 141 7.68 5.03 1.11
C HIS A 141 6.49 6.00 1.16
N ILE A 142 5.87 6.17 2.33
CA ILE A 142 4.69 7.03 2.52
C ILE A 142 4.90 8.47 2.08
N SER A 143 6.11 9.01 2.25
CA SER A 143 6.43 10.37 1.76
C SER A 143 6.36 10.47 0.24
N ASP A 144 6.83 9.44 -0.48
CA ASP A 144 6.82 9.43 -1.94
C ASP A 144 5.40 9.24 -2.46
N LEU A 145 4.64 8.35 -1.84
CA LEU A 145 3.23 8.17 -2.14
C LEU A 145 2.43 9.47 -1.91
N THR A 146 2.67 10.14 -0.78
CA THR A 146 2.05 11.44 -0.49
C THR A 146 2.46 12.51 -1.52
N ALA A 147 3.72 12.51 -1.96
CA ALA A 147 4.19 13.43 -3.00
C ALA A 147 3.47 13.20 -4.34
N LEU A 148 3.15 11.95 -4.71
CA LEU A 148 2.35 11.66 -5.91
C LEU A 148 0.95 12.26 -5.82
N TYR A 149 0.27 12.04 -4.70
CA TYR A 149 -1.05 12.64 -4.46
C TYR A 149 -1.01 14.15 -4.54
N CYS A 150 -0.08 14.80 -3.83
CA CYS A 150 0.11 16.25 -3.89
C CYS A 150 0.35 16.73 -5.33
N ARG A 151 1.13 15.99 -6.12
CA ARG A 151 1.41 16.33 -7.52
C ARG A 151 0.14 16.31 -8.38
N ILE A 152 -0.67 15.27 -8.25
CA ILE A 152 -1.94 15.13 -8.98
C ILE A 152 -2.89 16.26 -8.56
N ILE A 153 -3.03 16.50 -7.26
CA ILE A 153 -3.91 17.54 -6.73
C ILE A 153 -3.48 18.93 -7.23
N HIS A 154 -2.18 19.26 -7.13
CA HIS A 154 -1.68 20.52 -7.65
C HIS A 154 -1.94 20.68 -9.15
N ALA A 155 -1.78 19.61 -9.96
CA ALA A 155 -2.10 19.66 -11.38
C ALA A 155 -3.56 20.06 -11.60
N VAL A 156 -4.47 19.41 -10.88
CA VAL A 156 -5.92 19.65 -10.99
C VAL A 156 -6.27 21.08 -10.58
N LEU A 157 -5.67 21.60 -9.50
CA LEU A 157 -5.91 22.96 -8.99
C LEU A 157 -5.33 24.04 -9.91
N ASN A 158 -4.18 23.78 -10.52
CA ASN A 158 -3.52 24.70 -11.45
C ASN A 158 -4.07 24.59 -12.89
N HIS A 159 -5.08 23.76 -13.12
CA HIS A 159 -5.63 23.48 -14.46
C HIS A 159 -4.59 22.92 -15.43
N GLU A 160 -3.59 22.19 -14.94
CA GLU A 160 -2.67 21.44 -15.78
C GLU A 160 -3.37 20.24 -16.41
N GLU A 161 -3.10 19.99 -17.69
CA GLU A 161 -3.55 18.78 -18.37
C GLU A 161 -2.63 17.61 -18.00
N ILE A 162 -3.17 16.70 -17.19
CA ILE A 162 -2.53 15.42 -16.84
C ILE A 162 -3.44 14.25 -17.26
N PRO A 163 -2.89 13.06 -17.51
CA PRO A 163 -3.70 11.86 -17.77
C PRO A 163 -4.76 11.69 -16.68
N SER A 164 -6.03 11.61 -17.06
CA SER A 164 -7.13 11.50 -16.10
C SER A 164 -8.34 10.81 -16.72
N GLY A 165 -9.23 10.27 -15.88
CA GLY A 165 -10.38 9.50 -16.34
C GLY A 165 -10.24 8.01 -16.05
N LYS A 166 -11.24 7.25 -16.50
CA LYS A 166 -11.40 5.84 -16.11
C LYS A 166 -10.24 4.91 -16.50
N GLU A 167 -9.51 5.26 -17.56
CA GLU A 167 -8.40 4.44 -18.06
C GLU A 167 -7.05 4.82 -17.43
N GLU A 168 -7.02 5.82 -16.54
CA GLU A 168 -5.78 6.46 -16.10
C GLU A 168 -5.43 6.05 -14.67
N TYR A 169 -4.63 4.98 -14.59
CA TYR A 169 -4.11 4.41 -13.36
C TYR A 169 -2.72 4.95 -13.07
N TYR A 170 -2.43 5.16 -11.79
CA TYR A 170 -1.15 5.63 -11.29
C TYR A 170 -0.59 4.58 -10.34
N PHE A 171 0.24 3.66 -10.85
CA PHE A 171 0.90 2.66 -10.00
C PHE A 171 2.01 3.32 -9.20
N ALA A 172 1.80 3.50 -7.89
CA ALA A 172 2.79 4.10 -7.01
C ALA A 172 3.81 3.04 -6.58
N VAL A 173 4.75 2.76 -7.49
CA VAL A 173 5.88 1.85 -7.32
C VAL A 173 7.16 2.68 -7.33
N ALA A 174 7.95 2.61 -6.27
CA ALA A 174 9.24 3.31 -6.19
C ALA A 174 10.42 2.38 -6.45
N HIS A 175 10.41 1.19 -5.85
CA HIS A 175 11.48 0.22 -5.97
C HIS A 175 10.99 -1.21 -5.68
N ASP A 176 11.83 -2.18 -6.00
CA ASP A 176 11.63 -3.58 -5.59
C ASP A 176 12.16 -3.81 -4.16
N MET A 177 11.58 -4.78 -3.47
CA MET A 177 11.92 -5.23 -2.12
C MET A 177 12.11 -6.76 -2.17
N ASP A 178 13.36 -7.19 -2.11
CA ASP A 178 13.71 -8.61 -1.96
C ASP A 178 13.40 -9.03 -0.52
N MET A 179 12.48 -9.98 -0.35
CA MET A 179 11.98 -10.34 0.98
C MET A 179 13.04 -11.03 1.84
N TRP A 180 13.89 -11.88 1.26
CA TRP A 180 14.99 -12.49 2.02
C TRP A 180 16.02 -11.46 2.46
N GLU A 181 16.42 -10.55 1.57
CA GLU A 181 17.36 -9.47 1.92
C GLU A 181 16.78 -8.59 3.03
N PHE A 182 15.51 -8.20 2.91
CA PHE A 182 14.80 -7.46 3.95
C PHE A 182 14.78 -8.22 5.29
N GLN A 183 14.45 -9.52 5.28
CA GLN A 183 14.36 -10.34 6.49
C GLN A 183 15.74 -10.56 7.14
N ASP A 184 16.80 -10.69 6.35
CA ASP A 184 18.18 -10.76 6.84
C ASP A 184 18.58 -9.43 7.51
N HIS A 185 18.26 -8.28 6.90
CA HIS A 185 18.51 -6.96 7.49
C HIS A 185 17.67 -6.73 8.76
N LEU A 186 16.42 -7.18 8.78
CA LEU A 186 15.54 -7.09 9.96
C LEU A 186 16.13 -7.90 11.12
N ALA A 187 16.58 -9.13 10.88
CA ALA A 187 17.21 -9.98 11.88
C ALA A 187 18.47 -9.33 12.46
N ALA A 188 19.36 -8.82 11.61
CA ALA A 188 20.57 -8.13 12.03
C ALA A 188 20.26 -6.87 12.88
N ALA A 189 19.32 -6.03 12.44
CA ALA A 189 18.94 -4.79 13.13
C ALA A 189 18.25 -5.07 14.47
N MET A 190 17.38 -6.08 14.54
CA MET A 190 16.73 -6.49 15.79
C MET A 190 17.72 -7.14 16.76
N LYS A 191 18.69 -7.93 16.27
CA LYS A 191 19.74 -8.53 17.11
C LYS A 191 20.66 -7.47 17.70
N ALA A 192 21.04 -6.47 16.92
CA ALA A 192 21.87 -5.35 17.38
C ALA A 192 21.21 -4.56 18.52
N ARG A 193 19.87 -4.52 18.56
CA ARG A 193 19.07 -3.95 19.67
C ARG A 193 18.85 -4.88 20.85
N GLY A 194 19.25 -6.15 20.75
CA GLY A 194 18.93 -7.17 21.76
C GLY A 194 17.45 -7.58 21.81
N LEU A 195 16.69 -7.32 20.74
CA LEU A 195 15.25 -7.67 20.65
C LEU A 195 15.00 -9.13 20.24
N VAL A 196 15.99 -9.75 19.62
CA VAL A 196 15.95 -11.15 19.18
C VAL A 196 17.24 -11.88 19.52
N THR A 197 17.16 -13.20 19.53
CA THR A 197 18.27 -14.08 19.93
C THR A 197 19.32 -14.31 18.83
N SER A 198 18.98 -14.12 17.56
CA SER A 198 19.81 -14.41 16.38
C SER A 198 19.80 -13.24 15.39
N ASP A 199 20.94 -12.98 14.72
CA ASP A 199 21.06 -12.05 13.57
C ASP A 199 20.70 -12.71 12.23
N LYS A 200 20.30 -13.98 12.25
CA LYS A 200 19.86 -14.73 11.07
C LYS A 200 18.42 -15.19 11.22
N PRO A 201 17.58 -15.01 10.18
CA PRO A 201 16.21 -15.49 10.20
C PRO A 201 16.12 -17.01 10.00
N GLU A 202 15.08 -17.61 10.56
CA GLU A 202 14.71 -19.01 10.32
C GLU A 202 13.55 -19.11 9.33
N VAL A 203 13.47 -20.20 8.56
CA VAL A 203 12.32 -20.41 7.67
C VAL A 203 11.06 -20.69 8.51
N TYR A 204 9.93 -20.10 8.13
CA TYR A 204 8.64 -20.40 8.77
C TYR A 204 8.34 -21.92 8.73
N PRO A 205 7.92 -22.53 9.86
CA PRO A 205 7.66 -23.97 9.91
C PRO A 205 6.44 -24.43 9.09
N SER A 206 5.42 -23.56 9.00
CA SER A 206 4.22 -23.77 8.20
C SER A 206 3.50 -22.45 7.94
N ASN A 207 2.57 -22.43 6.99
CA ASN A 207 1.74 -21.25 6.71
C ASN A 207 0.81 -20.92 7.89
N GLU A 208 0.34 -21.92 8.65
CA GLU A 208 -0.45 -21.69 9.87
C GLU A 208 0.38 -20.94 10.92
N PHE A 209 1.64 -21.34 11.11
CA PHE A 209 2.54 -20.67 12.05
C PHE A 209 2.81 -19.23 11.59
N ASP A 210 3.07 -19.01 10.31
CA ASP A 210 3.30 -17.68 9.73
C ASP A 210 2.09 -16.77 9.99
N ALA A 211 0.90 -17.19 9.56
CA ALA A 211 -0.36 -16.47 9.73
C ALA A 211 -0.65 -16.11 11.20
N ASP A 212 -0.51 -17.08 12.12
CA ASP A 212 -0.71 -16.86 13.56
C ASP A 212 0.35 -15.91 14.15
N SER A 213 1.58 -15.92 13.63
CA SER A 213 2.66 -15.08 14.13
C SER A 213 2.46 -13.61 13.81
N ILE A 214 1.99 -13.31 12.59
CA ILE A 214 1.75 -11.95 12.09
C ILE A 214 0.31 -11.46 12.34
N ASP A 215 -0.53 -12.28 12.98
CA ASP A 215 -1.91 -11.95 13.36
C ASP A 215 -2.79 -11.66 12.14
N VAL A 216 -2.75 -12.54 11.14
CA VAL A 216 -3.65 -12.54 9.98
C VAL A 216 -4.35 -13.89 9.81
N PRO A 217 -5.57 -13.95 9.25
CA PRO A 217 -6.17 -15.24 8.89
C PRO A 217 -5.36 -15.92 7.78
N LEU A 218 -5.22 -17.25 7.88
CA LEU A 218 -4.50 -18.08 6.92
C LEU A 218 -4.97 -17.84 5.47
N GLU A 219 -6.28 -17.62 5.30
CA GLU A 219 -6.93 -17.38 4.01
C GLU A 219 -6.43 -16.11 3.29
N PHE A 220 -5.79 -15.18 4.03
CA PHE A 220 -5.24 -13.93 3.48
C PHE A 220 -3.71 -13.83 3.56
N LEU A 221 -3.03 -14.87 4.05
CA LEU A 221 -1.56 -14.85 4.20
C LEU A 221 -0.87 -14.60 2.86
N GLU A 222 -1.26 -15.35 1.83
CA GLU A 222 -0.65 -15.23 0.51
C GLU A 222 -0.85 -13.84 -0.08
N ASP A 223 -2.09 -13.38 -0.17
CA ASP A 223 -2.48 -12.08 -0.75
C ASP A 223 -1.79 -10.87 -0.12
N LEU A 224 -1.50 -10.94 1.18
CA LEU A 224 -0.95 -9.81 1.93
C LEU A 224 0.55 -9.87 2.11
N TYR A 225 1.15 -11.07 2.17
CA TYR A 225 2.54 -11.25 2.60
C TYR A 225 3.38 -12.18 1.72
N LYS A 226 2.77 -13.08 0.93
CA LYS A 226 3.53 -14.04 0.09
C LYS A 226 3.33 -13.87 -1.42
N SER A 227 2.57 -12.87 -1.85
CA SER A 227 2.34 -12.60 -3.27
C SER A 227 2.80 -11.21 -3.67
N GLY A 228 3.44 -11.15 -4.84
CA GLY A 228 3.82 -9.91 -5.50
C GLY A 228 3.64 -10.03 -7.01
N GLY A 229 3.84 -8.91 -7.69
CA GLY A 229 3.91 -8.85 -9.14
C GLY A 229 4.90 -7.77 -9.55
N HIS A 230 5.40 -7.88 -10.78
CA HIS A 230 6.27 -6.85 -11.34
C HIS A 230 5.44 -5.91 -12.20
N PHE A 231 5.13 -4.73 -11.66
CA PHE A 231 4.38 -3.70 -12.35
C PHE A 231 5.30 -2.60 -12.87
N THR A 232 5.01 -2.10 -14.07
CA THR A 232 5.67 -0.93 -14.63
C THR A 232 4.83 0.31 -14.38
N ALA A 233 5.36 1.22 -13.56
CA ALA A 233 4.82 2.55 -13.37
C ALA A 233 5.39 3.50 -14.44
N THR A 234 4.52 4.06 -15.28
CA THR A 234 4.85 5.07 -16.30
C THR A 234 4.03 6.35 -16.10
N ARG A 235 2.78 6.24 -15.66
CA ARG A 235 1.85 7.37 -15.48
C ARG A 235 2.29 8.33 -14.38
N PRO A 236 2.74 7.89 -13.19
CA PRO A 236 3.30 8.80 -12.19
C PRO A 236 4.50 9.62 -12.72
N GLN A 237 5.40 9.00 -13.46
CA GLN A 237 6.58 9.65 -14.02
C GLN A 237 6.20 10.67 -15.10
N SER A 238 5.14 10.40 -15.88
CA SER A 238 4.63 11.32 -16.89
C SER A 238 4.11 12.64 -16.30
N VAL A 239 3.66 12.63 -15.03
CA VAL A 239 3.30 13.85 -14.30
C VAL A 239 4.48 14.40 -13.49
N GLY A 240 5.70 13.89 -13.66
CA GLY A 240 6.90 14.39 -12.98
C GLY A 240 7.07 13.92 -11.54
N TRP A 241 6.35 12.88 -11.11
CA TRP A 241 6.63 12.23 -9.83
C TRP A 241 7.98 11.52 -9.88
N LYS A 242 8.80 11.75 -8.85
CA LYS A 242 10.13 11.16 -8.69
C LYS A 242 10.28 10.69 -7.24
N PRO A 243 10.12 9.39 -6.95
CA PRO A 243 10.32 8.87 -5.61
C PRO A 243 11.75 9.14 -5.13
N GLN A 244 11.90 9.40 -3.83
CA GLN A 244 13.19 9.69 -3.18
C GLN A 244 13.73 8.48 -2.43
N TRP A 245 12.93 7.42 -2.32
CA TRP A 245 13.31 6.17 -1.67
C TRP A 245 13.54 5.08 -2.71
N ASP A 246 14.73 4.47 -2.62
CA ASP A 246 15.12 3.27 -3.34
C ASP A 246 15.36 2.12 -2.34
N SER A 247 15.65 0.91 -2.86
CA SER A 247 15.89 -0.28 -2.04
C SER A 247 17.07 -0.10 -1.07
N GLU A 248 18.13 0.59 -1.50
CA GLU A 248 19.31 0.84 -0.65
C GLU A 248 18.97 1.75 0.54
N ARG A 249 18.28 2.86 0.28
CA ARG A 249 17.83 3.79 1.32
C ARG A 249 16.84 3.11 2.26
N PHE A 250 15.92 2.31 1.73
CA PHE A 250 14.99 1.52 2.53
C PHE A 250 15.74 0.65 3.54
N LEU A 251 16.65 -0.21 3.07
CA LEU A 251 17.40 -1.14 3.93
C LEU A 251 18.25 -0.40 4.97
N LYS A 252 18.90 0.71 4.58
CA LYS A 252 19.69 1.55 5.51
C LYS A 252 18.87 2.19 6.63
N ASN A 253 17.57 2.39 6.41
CA ASN A 253 16.68 3.06 7.37
C ASN A 253 15.65 2.10 8.01
N LEU A 254 15.82 0.79 7.82
CA LEU A 254 14.94 -0.23 8.42
C LEU A 254 14.89 -0.14 9.95
N ASP A 255 15.96 0.37 10.54
CA ASP A 255 16.10 0.75 11.94
C ASP A 255 14.91 1.57 12.47
N GLY A 256 14.44 2.53 11.66
CA GLY A 256 13.33 3.42 11.99
C GLY A 256 11.98 2.69 12.03
N GLU A 257 11.75 1.72 11.14
CA GLU A 257 10.53 0.91 11.16
C GLU A 257 10.41 0.11 12.47
N ILE A 258 11.53 -0.38 12.99
CA ILE A 258 11.56 -1.10 14.28
C ILE A 258 11.24 -0.13 15.42
N GLU A 259 11.85 1.04 15.44
CA GLU A 259 11.60 2.08 16.45
C GLU A 259 10.13 2.53 16.46
N ASP A 260 9.56 2.75 15.28
CA ASP A 260 8.16 3.15 15.13
C ASP A 260 7.21 2.08 15.72
N VAL A 261 7.51 0.80 15.53
CA VAL A 261 6.73 -0.30 16.13
C VAL A 261 6.88 -0.34 17.65
N LEU A 262 8.08 -0.10 18.18
CA LEU A 262 8.30 -0.04 19.63
C LEU A 262 7.56 1.13 20.28
N GLU A 263 7.49 2.27 19.60
CA GLU A 263 6.82 3.47 20.10
C GLU A 263 5.29 3.39 19.96
N LEU A 264 4.80 3.00 18.78
CA LEU A 264 3.38 3.08 18.42
C LEU A 264 2.63 1.75 18.61
N GLY A 265 3.33 0.65 18.81
CA GLY A 265 2.78 -0.68 19.01
C GLY A 265 2.25 -1.29 17.71
N LYS A 266 0.97 -1.07 17.40
CA LYS A 266 0.29 -1.67 16.25
C LYS A 266 -0.43 -0.63 15.40
N ALA A 267 -0.56 -0.91 14.10
CA ALA A 267 -1.34 -0.09 13.20
C ALA A 267 -2.79 0.09 13.69
N LYS A 268 -3.28 1.33 13.67
CA LYS A 268 -4.67 1.70 14.00
C LYS A 268 -5.57 1.54 12.76
N SER A 269 -5.38 0.44 12.04
CA SER A 269 -6.13 0.08 10.84
C SER A 269 -7.21 -0.95 11.18
N SER A 270 -8.41 -0.79 10.61
CA SER A 270 -9.47 -1.79 10.70
C SER A 270 -9.22 -3.00 9.79
N LEU A 271 -8.26 -2.93 8.86
CA LEU A 271 -8.03 -3.96 7.84
C LEU A 271 -8.00 -5.37 8.42
N ILE A 272 -7.08 -5.64 9.36
CA ILE A 272 -6.93 -6.97 9.95
C ILE A 272 -8.23 -7.43 10.64
N GLY A 273 -8.91 -6.54 11.35
CA GLY A 273 -10.19 -6.87 11.98
C GLY A 273 -11.27 -7.24 10.95
N THR A 274 -11.32 -6.53 9.82
CA THR A 274 -12.23 -6.83 8.71
C THR A 274 -11.90 -8.18 8.06
N LEU A 275 -10.62 -8.54 7.95
CA LEU A 275 -10.21 -9.84 7.42
C LEU A 275 -10.68 -11.00 8.31
N PHE A 276 -10.47 -10.90 9.62
CA PHE A 276 -11.00 -11.90 10.57
C PHE A 276 -12.52 -12.01 10.48
N ALA A 277 -13.23 -10.88 10.42
CA ALA A 277 -14.68 -10.87 10.25
C ALA A 277 -15.13 -11.52 8.93
N ALA A 278 -14.40 -11.32 7.84
CA ALA A 278 -14.71 -11.89 6.52
C ALA A 278 -14.64 -13.43 6.51
N VAL A 279 -13.77 -14.03 7.34
CA VAL A 279 -13.69 -15.49 7.52
C VAL A 279 -14.52 -16.01 8.70
N GLY A 280 -15.37 -15.16 9.29
CA GLY A 280 -16.24 -15.55 10.40
C GLY A 280 -15.51 -15.86 11.71
N ARG A 281 -14.31 -15.30 11.93
CA ARG A 281 -13.51 -15.49 13.14
C ARG A 281 -13.42 -14.19 13.95
N ALA A 282 -13.35 -14.32 15.27
CA ALA A 282 -12.96 -13.21 16.13
C ALA A 282 -11.43 -13.11 16.16
N ARG A 283 -10.91 -11.88 16.19
CA ARG A 283 -9.49 -11.59 16.39
C ARG A 283 -9.14 -11.65 17.88
#